data_AF-A0A9E4HUR1-F1
#
_entry.id   AF-A0A9E4HUR1-F1
#
_cell.length_a   1.000
_cell.length_b   1.000
_cell.length_c   1.000
_cell.angle_alpha   90.00
_cell.angle_beta   90.00
_cell.angle_gamma   90.00
#
_symmetry.space_group_name_H-M   'P 1'
#
loop_
_entity.id
_entity.type
_entity.pdbx_description
1 polymer ?
#
loop_
_entity_poly.entity_id
_entity_poly.type
_entity_poly.pdbx_seq_one_letter_code
_entity_poly.pdbx_strand_id
1 'polypeptide(L)'
;VYRMLCLTVGCVQEGMPPAERRAAYGCDVTYVTAREAGFDLLRDSLCLSSAGLVHRPFQFALVDEADSILIDEARIPLVIAGHVDESGIGLRQVAAVARRLTPETDFTTDEHRRNVFLTDRGVDRVEHVFDRGSLYDPENLHLLIALQNALHAECLLVRDVDYIVRGAKVELVDDFTGRVADRRRWPDGLQAAIECKESLEIQREGRILGSITVQHFLRNYPRLCGMTATAQPAAEELKEFYGLDVVVIPTHTPCLRRDDEDVIFANRATKQQALVTEIARVQQTGRPILVGTASVVESEQLAAALQDAGVECRILNAKHDEAEAEVVAEAGSLGAVTISTNMAGRGTDIRLGGRDGREHAAVVARGGLSREPPCRSATPGP
;
A
#
# COMPACT_ATOMS: atom_id res chain seq x y z
N VAL A 1 32.51 -2.66 7.03
CA VAL A 1 33.12 -3.52 5.99
C VAL A 1 33.25 -2.79 4.66
N TYR A 2 32.17 -2.42 3.96
CA TYR A 2 32.23 -1.75 2.65
C TYR A 2 33.13 -0.51 2.59
N ARG A 3 32.97 0.43 3.54
CA ARG A 3 33.81 1.63 3.63
C ARG A 3 35.30 1.32 3.82
N MET A 4 35.62 0.22 4.50
CA MET A 4 37.00 -0.24 4.68
C MET A 4 37.61 -0.73 3.35
N LEU A 5 36.78 -1.25 2.45
CA LEU A 5 37.15 -1.65 1.09
C LEU A 5 37.02 -0.51 0.07
N CYS A 6 36.91 0.74 0.54
CA CYS A 6 36.74 1.94 -0.29
C CYS A 6 35.46 1.97 -1.14
N LEU A 7 34.42 1.24 -0.73
CA LEU A 7 33.10 1.28 -1.36
C LEU A 7 32.17 2.25 -0.60
N THR A 8 31.35 2.95 -1.37
CA THR A 8 30.31 3.85 -0.86
C THR A 8 28.99 3.09 -0.63
N VAL A 9 28.27 3.47 0.43
CA VAL A 9 27.00 2.84 0.81
C VAL A 9 25.97 3.92 1.09
N GLY A 10 24.83 3.82 0.42
CA GLY A 10 23.65 4.66 0.63
C GLY A 10 22.48 3.86 1.16
N CYS A 11 21.57 4.51 1.87
CA CYS A 11 20.26 3.97 2.20
C CYS A 11 19.17 4.94 1.73
N VAL A 12 18.06 4.41 1.25
CA VAL A 12 16.88 5.19 0.85
C VAL A 12 15.76 4.91 1.86
N GLN A 13 15.23 5.98 2.45
CA GLN A 13 14.17 5.96 3.46
C GLN A 13 12.98 6.78 2.98
N GLU A 14 11.81 6.49 3.53
CA GLU A 14 10.60 7.26 3.31
C GLU A 14 10.82 8.74 3.70
N GLY A 15 10.27 9.67 2.92
CA GLY A 15 10.40 11.10 3.17
C GLY A 15 11.73 11.74 2.77
N MET A 16 12.75 10.98 2.36
CA MET A 16 14.00 11.57 1.86
C MET A 16 13.77 12.45 0.62
N PRO A 17 14.37 13.65 0.56
CA PRO A 17 14.24 14.54 -0.59
C PRO A 17 14.92 13.94 -1.83
N PRO A 18 14.48 14.30 -3.06
CA PRO A 18 15.01 13.72 -4.30
C PRO A 18 16.53 13.83 -4.46
N ALA A 19 17.14 14.92 -3.96
CA ALA A 19 18.58 15.12 -4.01
C ALA A 19 19.35 14.08 -3.17
N GLU A 20 18.87 13.76 -1.98
CA GLU A 20 19.49 12.76 -1.11
C GLU A 20 19.27 11.35 -1.64
N ARG A 21 18.08 11.04 -2.18
CA ARG A 21 17.81 9.76 -2.84
C ARG A 21 18.76 9.53 -4.01
N ARG A 22 18.98 10.55 -4.85
CA ARG A 22 19.93 10.48 -5.96
C ARG A 22 21.35 10.21 -5.48
N ALA A 23 21.77 10.84 -4.39
CA ALA A 23 23.07 10.56 -3.79
C ALA A 23 23.15 9.11 -3.29
N ALA A 24 22.09 8.58 -2.67
CA ALA A 24 22.03 7.20 -2.17
C ALA A 24 22.05 6.15 -3.29
N TYR A 25 21.33 6.35 -4.39
CA TYR A 25 21.42 5.49 -5.59
C TYR A 25 22.75 5.65 -6.33
N GLY A 26 23.43 6.80 -6.16
CA GLY A 26 24.77 7.04 -6.69
C GLY A 26 25.89 6.24 -6.00
N CYS A 27 25.64 5.71 -4.79
CA CYS A 27 26.61 4.87 -4.08
C CYS A 27 26.82 3.50 -4.76
N ASP A 28 27.95 2.85 -4.50
CA ASP A 28 28.25 1.52 -5.03
C ASP A 28 27.21 0.50 -4.56
N VAL A 29 26.86 0.55 -3.27
CA VAL A 29 25.82 -0.28 -2.64
C VAL A 29 24.69 0.61 -2.13
N THR A 30 23.44 0.27 -2.46
CA THR A 30 22.26 1.00 -2.00
C THR A 30 21.31 0.04 -1.29
N TYR A 31 20.97 0.36 -0.03
CA TYR A 31 19.91 -0.34 0.71
C TYR A 31 18.60 0.42 0.54
N VAL A 32 17.54 -0.29 0.17
CA VAL A 32 16.22 0.29 -0.07
C VAL A 32 15.15 -0.79 0.07
N THR A 33 13.95 -0.41 0.50
CA THR A 33 12.80 -1.32 0.51
C THR A 33 12.24 -1.47 -0.91
N ALA A 34 11.69 -2.64 -1.25
CA ALA A 34 11.13 -2.87 -2.59
C ALA A 34 10.04 -1.84 -2.95
N ARG A 35 9.24 -1.44 -1.95
CA ARG A 35 8.21 -0.41 -2.06
C ARG A 35 8.78 0.96 -2.44
N GLU A 36 9.79 1.44 -1.71
CA GLU A 36 10.41 2.75 -1.98
C GLU A 36 11.09 2.79 -3.35
N ALA A 37 11.80 1.72 -3.72
CA ALA A 37 12.45 1.62 -5.02
C ALA A 37 11.44 1.62 -6.18
N GLY A 38 10.32 0.90 -6.01
CA GLY A 38 9.24 0.91 -6.99
C GLY A 38 8.53 2.26 -7.10
N PHE A 39 8.30 2.96 -5.98
CA PHE A 39 7.77 4.33 -6.01
C PHE A 39 8.73 5.34 -6.65
N ASP A 40 10.04 5.19 -6.42
CA ASP A 40 11.05 6.00 -7.10
C ASP A 40 11.01 5.80 -8.62
N LEU A 41 10.80 4.56 -9.10
CA LEU A 41 10.65 4.31 -10.54
C LEU A 41 9.37 4.96 -11.11
N LEU A 42 8.26 4.89 -10.36
CA LEU A 42 7.02 5.57 -10.75
C LEU A 42 7.20 7.09 -10.80
N ARG A 43 7.90 7.68 -9.82
CA ARG A 43 8.21 9.12 -9.79
C ARG A 43 9.12 9.52 -10.95
N ASP A 44 10.12 8.71 -11.26
CA ASP A 44 11.03 8.93 -12.39
C ASP A 44 10.29 8.92 -13.73
N SER A 45 9.26 8.06 -13.86
CA SER A 45 8.42 7.98 -15.06
C SER A 45 7.55 9.23 -15.28
N LEU A 46 7.34 10.05 -14.25
CA LEU A 46 6.60 11.31 -14.31
C LEU A 46 7.51 12.54 -14.49
N CYS A 47 8.83 12.37 -14.44
CA CYS A 47 9.78 13.48 -14.56
C CYS A 47 9.86 13.99 -16.01
N LEU A 48 9.76 15.31 -16.20
CA LEU A 48 9.87 15.95 -17.52
C LEU A 48 11.31 16.21 -17.98
N SER A 49 12.28 16.08 -17.07
CA SER A 49 13.70 16.31 -17.36
C SER A 49 14.57 15.21 -16.75
N SER A 50 15.68 14.89 -17.41
CA SER A 50 16.64 13.90 -16.92
C SER A 50 17.28 14.28 -15.59
N ALA A 51 17.40 15.58 -15.30
CA ALA A 51 17.87 16.07 -14.01
C ALA A 51 16.92 15.76 -12.85
N GLY A 52 15.65 15.45 -13.14
CA GLY A 52 14.66 15.03 -12.15
C GLY A 52 14.81 13.58 -11.70
N LEU A 53 15.50 12.74 -12.48
CA LEU A 53 15.60 11.30 -12.21
C LEU A 53 16.42 11.02 -10.93
N VAL A 54 15.99 9.98 -10.22
CA VAL A 54 16.58 9.53 -8.97
C VAL A 54 17.25 8.16 -9.14
N HIS A 55 16.65 7.25 -9.92
CA HIS A 55 17.25 5.96 -10.24
C HIS A 55 18.44 6.09 -11.20
N ARG A 56 19.31 5.08 -11.10
CA ARG A 56 20.36 4.77 -12.08
C ARG A 56 19.97 3.54 -12.90
N PRO A 57 20.67 3.23 -14.01
CA PRO A 57 20.42 1.99 -14.76
C PRO A 57 20.48 0.75 -13.86
N PHE A 58 19.47 -0.11 -13.95
CA PHE A 58 19.39 -1.33 -13.16
C PHE A 58 20.50 -2.32 -13.54
N GLN A 59 21.18 -2.89 -12.54
CA GLN A 59 22.26 -3.87 -12.77
C GLN A 59 22.03 -5.17 -11.99
N PHE A 60 21.92 -5.07 -10.67
CA PHE A 60 21.81 -6.22 -9.78
C PHE A 60 20.89 -5.90 -8.60
N ALA A 61 20.03 -6.84 -8.25
CA ALA A 61 19.21 -6.81 -7.05
C ALA A 61 19.46 -8.06 -6.21
N LEU A 62 19.74 -7.84 -4.92
CA LEU A 62 19.73 -8.88 -3.90
C LEU A 62 18.53 -8.63 -3.01
N VAL A 63 17.58 -9.57 -3.03
CA VAL A 63 16.35 -9.50 -2.27
C VAL A 63 16.52 -10.28 -0.98
N ASP A 64 16.55 -9.57 0.14
CA ASP A 64 16.40 -10.23 1.45
C ASP A 64 14.94 -10.65 1.63
N GLU A 65 14.72 -11.77 2.31
CA GLU A 65 13.38 -12.31 2.56
C GLU A 65 12.57 -12.52 1.26
N ALA A 66 13.22 -13.18 0.30
CA ALA A 66 12.79 -13.28 -1.08
C ALA A 66 11.42 -13.94 -1.27
N ASP A 67 11.01 -14.88 -0.42
CA ASP A 67 9.66 -15.46 -0.49
C ASP A 67 8.59 -14.41 -0.19
N SER A 68 8.77 -13.61 0.87
CA SER A 68 7.81 -12.54 1.19
C SER A 68 7.72 -11.50 0.08
N ILE A 69 8.85 -11.06 -0.49
CA ILE A 69 8.83 -9.99 -1.49
C ILE A 69 8.43 -10.50 -2.89
N LEU A 70 8.96 -11.64 -3.31
CA LEU A 70 8.78 -12.18 -4.66
C LEU A 70 7.53 -13.03 -4.81
N ILE A 71 6.89 -13.45 -3.72
CA ILE A 71 5.66 -14.26 -3.74
C ILE A 71 4.51 -13.51 -3.05
N ASP A 72 4.63 -13.23 -1.75
CA ASP A 72 3.53 -12.68 -0.96
C ASP A 72 3.16 -11.24 -1.40
N GLU A 73 4.16 -10.37 -1.51
CA GLU A 73 3.99 -8.97 -1.90
C GLU A 73 4.05 -8.73 -3.41
N ALA A 74 4.43 -9.74 -4.19
CA ALA A 74 4.70 -9.66 -5.62
C ALA A 74 3.56 -9.04 -6.44
N ARG A 75 2.33 -9.38 -6.03
CA ARG A 75 1.08 -8.99 -6.69
C ARG A 75 0.50 -7.67 -6.17
N ILE A 76 1.03 -7.12 -5.08
CA ILE A 76 0.56 -5.85 -4.53
C ILE A 76 0.99 -4.74 -5.49
N PRO A 77 0.05 -4.02 -6.12
CA PRO A 77 0.40 -2.93 -7.02
C PRO A 77 0.86 -1.71 -6.20
N LEU A 78 2.00 -1.15 -6.58
CA LEU A 78 2.44 0.17 -6.17
C LEU A 78 1.73 1.19 -7.07
N VAL A 79 0.96 2.09 -6.48
CA VAL A 79 0.12 3.04 -7.22
C VAL A 79 0.49 4.46 -6.80
N ILE A 80 0.92 5.28 -7.76
CA ILE A 80 1.09 6.72 -7.54
C ILE A 80 -0.16 7.44 -8.02
N ALA A 81 -0.84 8.09 -7.08
CA ALA A 81 -1.97 8.95 -7.36
C ALA A 81 -1.56 10.41 -7.21
N GLY A 82 -2.06 11.25 -8.09
CA GLY A 82 -1.90 12.68 -8.02
C GLY A 82 -3.25 13.38 -8.05
N HIS A 83 -3.27 14.59 -7.52
CA HIS A 83 -4.34 15.52 -7.79
C HIS A 83 -3.91 16.35 -9.00
N VAL A 84 -4.73 16.36 -10.04
CA VAL A 84 -4.61 17.39 -11.05
C VAL A 84 -5.23 18.63 -10.43
N ASP A 85 -4.40 19.54 -9.91
CA ASP A 85 -4.89 20.88 -9.62
C ASP A 85 -5.29 21.49 -10.96
N GLU A 86 -6.60 21.55 -11.24
CA GLU A 86 -7.19 22.33 -12.34
C GLU A 86 -7.05 23.84 -12.05
N SER A 87 -5.85 24.26 -11.64
CA SER A 87 -5.51 25.59 -11.13
C SER A 87 -5.46 26.66 -12.23
N GLY A 88 -5.81 26.32 -13.48
CA GLY A 88 -5.78 27.26 -14.60
C GLY A 88 -7.15 27.75 -15.08
N ILE A 89 -8.24 27.03 -14.83
CA ILE A 89 -9.55 27.34 -15.38
C ILE A 89 -10.53 27.38 -14.22
N GLY A 90 -11.12 28.55 -13.96
CA GLY A 90 -12.22 28.63 -13.01
C GLY A 90 -13.39 27.82 -13.55
N LEU A 91 -13.50 26.53 -13.21
CA LEU A 91 -14.64 25.69 -13.59
C LEU A 91 -15.98 26.37 -13.23
N ARG A 92 -15.99 27.09 -12.10
CA ARG A 92 -17.12 27.94 -11.70
C ARG A 92 -17.40 29.08 -12.67
N GLN A 93 -16.36 29.74 -13.19
CA GLN A 93 -16.48 30.77 -14.22
C GLN A 93 -17.00 30.17 -15.53
N VAL A 94 -16.46 29.02 -15.96
CA VAL A 94 -16.93 28.30 -17.16
C VAL A 94 -18.39 27.88 -17.04
N ALA A 95 -18.78 27.30 -15.90
CA ALA A 95 -20.17 26.95 -15.62
C ALA A 95 -21.10 28.18 -15.55
N ALA A 96 -20.59 29.35 -15.12
CA ALA A 96 -21.35 30.59 -15.15
C ALA A 96 -21.53 31.13 -16.58
N VAL A 97 -20.55 30.94 -17.46
CA VAL A 97 -20.66 31.29 -18.88
C VAL A 97 -21.62 30.37 -19.60
N ALA A 98 -21.49 29.05 -19.41
CA ALA A 98 -22.40 28.06 -20.00
C ALA A 98 -23.88 28.36 -19.65
N ARG A 99 -24.17 28.74 -18.41
CA ARG A 99 -25.51 29.17 -17.96
C ARG A 99 -26.06 30.42 -18.65
N ARG A 100 -25.21 31.26 -19.23
CA ARG A 100 -25.59 32.50 -19.94
C ARG A 100 -25.79 32.30 -21.44
N LEU A 101 -25.38 31.15 -21.97
CA LEU A 101 -25.57 30.81 -23.38
C LEU A 101 -27.04 30.45 -23.62
N THR A 102 -27.56 30.86 -24.77
CA THR A 102 -28.97 30.69 -25.12
C THR A 102 -29.16 29.54 -26.11
N PRO A 103 -30.13 28.62 -25.88
CA PRO A 103 -30.45 27.56 -26.83
C PRO A 103 -30.84 28.10 -28.21
N GLU A 104 -30.53 27.36 -29.28
CA GLU A 104 -30.83 27.69 -30.68
C GLU A 104 -30.09 28.91 -31.25
N THR A 105 -29.46 29.75 -30.42
CA THR A 105 -28.60 30.85 -30.88
C THR A 105 -27.12 30.56 -30.65
N ASP A 106 -26.77 30.11 -29.44
CA ASP A 106 -25.37 29.94 -29.02
C ASP A 106 -24.96 28.46 -29.01
N PHE A 107 -25.92 27.55 -28.84
CA PHE A 107 -25.70 26.11 -28.93
C PHE A 107 -26.96 25.39 -29.40
N THR A 108 -26.77 24.20 -29.98
CA THR A 108 -27.83 23.30 -30.42
C THR A 108 -27.60 21.90 -29.86
N THR A 109 -28.65 21.10 -29.79
CA THR A 109 -28.56 19.67 -29.41
C THR A 109 -28.96 18.78 -30.57
N ASP A 110 -28.51 17.54 -30.57
CA ASP A 110 -29.01 16.54 -31.52
C ASP A 110 -30.48 16.17 -31.27
N GLU A 111 -31.10 15.50 -32.25
CA GLU A 111 -32.52 15.10 -32.23
C GLU A 111 -32.90 14.25 -31.01
N HIS A 112 -31.91 13.57 -30.41
CA HIS A 112 -32.08 12.71 -29.25
C HIS A 112 -31.57 13.33 -27.93
N ARG A 113 -31.13 14.59 -27.94
CA ARG A 113 -30.55 15.31 -26.80
C ARG A 113 -29.47 14.51 -26.05
N ARG A 114 -28.60 13.85 -26.79
CA ARG A 114 -27.41 13.14 -26.29
C ARG A 114 -26.15 13.99 -26.42
N ASN A 115 -26.14 14.94 -27.35
CA ASN A 115 -24.97 15.78 -27.63
C ASN A 115 -25.37 17.26 -27.67
N VAL A 116 -24.44 18.12 -27.23
CA VAL A 116 -24.54 19.58 -27.34
C VAL A 116 -23.41 20.08 -28.25
N PHE A 117 -23.74 20.95 -29.20
CA PHE A 117 -22.81 21.57 -30.12
C PHE A 117 -22.89 23.09 -29.99
N LEU A 118 -21.75 23.78 -29.94
CA LEU A 118 -21.70 25.24 -30.02
C LEU A 118 -21.96 25.68 -31.47
N THR A 119 -22.70 26.77 -31.63
CA THR A 119 -22.81 27.46 -32.93
C THR A 119 -21.65 28.44 -33.10
N ASP A 120 -21.40 28.90 -34.32
CA ASP A 120 -20.36 29.93 -34.58
C ASP A 120 -20.55 31.17 -33.67
N ARG A 121 -21.80 31.59 -33.46
CA ARG A 121 -22.12 32.71 -32.53
C ARG A 121 -21.82 32.38 -31.07
N GLY A 122 -22.03 31.14 -30.65
CA GLY A 122 -21.67 30.69 -29.31
C GLY A 122 -20.16 30.67 -29.10
N VAL A 123 -19.40 30.24 -30.12
CA VAL A 123 -17.94 30.29 -30.12
C VAL A 123 -17.46 31.73 -29.98
N ASP A 124 -17.92 32.65 -30.84
CA ASP A 124 -17.55 34.08 -30.79
C ASP A 124 -17.82 34.69 -29.40
N ARG A 125 -18.98 34.37 -28.81
CA ARG A 125 -19.41 34.87 -27.50
C ARG A 125 -18.52 34.35 -26.37
N VAL A 126 -18.13 33.08 -26.43
CA VAL A 126 -17.24 32.45 -25.45
C VAL A 126 -15.84 33.03 -25.58
N GLU A 127 -15.30 33.11 -26.79
CA GLU A 127 -13.98 33.69 -27.07
C GLU A 127 -13.88 35.12 -26.55
N HIS A 128 -14.93 35.93 -26.73
CA HIS A 128 -14.97 37.31 -26.22
C HIS A 128 -14.98 37.39 -24.67
N VAL A 129 -15.58 36.41 -23.99
CA VAL A 129 -15.65 36.40 -22.52
C VAL A 129 -14.34 35.96 -21.88
N PHE A 130 -13.60 35.05 -22.53
CA PHE A 130 -12.33 34.55 -22.02
C PHE A 130 -11.11 35.32 -22.54
N ASP A 131 -11.24 36.07 -23.63
CA ASP A 131 -10.20 36.90 -24.25
C ASP A 131 -8.91 36.11 -24.58
N ARG A 132 -9.07 34.88 -25.11
CA ARG A 132 -7.97 33.92 -25.33
C ARG A 132 -7.71 33.56 -26.80
N GLY A 133 -8.14 34.38 -27.74
CA GLY A 133 -8.06 34.02 -29.17
C GLY A 133 -9.00 32.87 -29.51
N SER A 134 -8.60 31.94 -30.37
CA SER A 134 -9.51 30.89 -30.82
C SER A 134 -9.69 29.79 -29.77
N LEU A 135 -10.94 29.41 -29.52
CA LEU A 135 -11.29 28.33 -28.59
C LEU A 135 -10.72 26.97 -29.02
N TYR A 136 -10.46 26.78 -30.32
CA TYR A 136 -9.97 25.54 -30.91
C TYR A 136 -8.44 25.44 -30.96
N ASP A 137 -7.71 26.47 -30.50
CA ASP A 137 -6.26 26.42 -30.43
C ASP A 137 -5.78 25.36 -29.41
N PRO A 138 -4.65 24.66 -29.64
CA PRO A 138 -4.14 23.64 -28.72
C PRO A 138 -3.93 24.14 -27.29
N GLU A 139 -3.63 25.43 -27.12
CA GLU A 139 -3.46 26.09 -25.82
C GLU A 139 -4.79 26.22 -25.02
N ASN A 140 -5.93 26.21 -25.72
CA ASN A 140 -7.27 26.39 -25.15
C ASN A 140 -8.05 25.06 -25.03
N LEU A 141 -7.44 23.92 -25.34
CA LEU A 141 -8.10 22.61 -25.30
C LEU A 141 -8.76 22.30 -23.94
N HIS A 142 -8.10 22.64 -22.83
CA HIS A 142 -8.66 22.44 -21.49
C HIS A 142 -9.92 23.29 -21.24
N LEU A 143 -9.98 24.51 -21.79
CA LEU A 143 -11.14 25.40 -21.70
C LEU A 143 -12.30 24.87 -22.51
N LEU A 144 -12.02 24.40 -23.74
CA LEU A 144 -13.02 23.79 -24.61
C LEU A 144 -13.67 22.56 -23.95
N ILE A 145 -12.86 21.65 -23.39
CA ILE A 145 -13.35 20.46 -22.68
C ILE A 145 -14.23 20.86 -21.48
N ALA A 146 -13.74 21.79 -20.64
CA ALA A 146 -14.49 22.25 -19.48
C ALA A 146 -15.84 22.90 -19.86
N LEU A 147 -15.86 23.68 -20.94
CA LEU A 147 -17.07 24.33 -21.44
C LEU A 147 -18.07 23.32 -22.00
N GLN A 148 -17.60 22.34 -22.77
CA GLN A 148 -18.45 21.29 -23.32
C GLN A 148 -19.06 20.44 -22.21
N ASN A 149 -18.30 20.11 -21.16
CA ASN A 149 -18.81 19.42 -19.97
C ASN A 149 -19.83 20.27 -19.20
N ALA A 150 -19.59 21.58 -19.06
CA ALA A 150 -20.54 22.50 -18.43
C ALA A 150 -21.85 22.60 -19.20
N LEU A 151 -21.80 22.67 -20.54
CA LEU A 151 -22.98 22.67 -21.39
C LEU A 151 -23.72 21.33 -21.37
N HIS A 152 -22.99 20.22 -21.38
CA HIS A 152 -23.57 18.89 -21.21
C HIS A 152 -24.34 18.80 -19.88
N ALA A 153 -23.69 19.19 -18.77
CA ALA A 153 -24.31 19.17 -17.45
C ALA A 153 -25.52 20.12 -17.36
N GLU A 154 -25.47 21.30 -17.97
CA GLU A 154 -26.56 22.27 -17.91
C GLU A 154 -27.77 21.84 -18.77
N CYS A 155 -27.52 21.39 -20.00
CA CYS A 155 -28.56 21.22 -21.02
C CYS A 155 -29.13 19.80 -21.14
N LEU A 156 -28.32 18.79 -20.81
CA LEU A 156 -28.69 17.38 -20.98
C LEU A 156 -29.04 16.71 -19.66
N LEU A 157 -28.37 17.06 -18.56
CA LEU A 157 -28.57 16.41 -17.27
C LEU A 157 -29.59 17.16 -16.41
N VAL A 158 -30.62 16.45 -15.98
CA VAL A 158 -31.75 16.96 -15.21
C VAL A 158 -31.72 16.41 -13.79
N ARG A 159 -31.82 17.34 -12.82
CA ARG A 159 -31.95 17.00 -11.42
C ARG A 159 -33.23 16.20 -11.15
N ASP A 160 -33.12 15.20 -10.28
CA ASP A 160 -34.18 14.26 -9.91
C ASP A 160 -34.60 13.30 -11.04
N VAL A 161 -33.88 13.28 -12.16
CA VAL A 161 -34.00 12.30 -13.25
C VAL A 161 -32.68 11.56 -13.44
N ASP A 162 -31.62 12.27 -13.82
CA ASP A 162 -30.31 11.68 -14.13
C ASP A 162 -29.38 11.64 -12.90
N TYR A 163 -29.60 12.54 -11.94
CA TYR A 163 -28.86 12.61 -10.69
C TYR A 163 -29.70 13.21 -9.56
N ILE A 164 -29.31 12.93 -8.32
CA ILE A 164 -29.86 13.56 -7.11
C ILE A 164 -28.77 14.23 -6.29
N VAL A 165 -29.15 15.21 -5.48
CA VAL A 165 -28.23 15.88 -4.54
C VAL A 165 -28.60 15.47 -3.11
N ARG A 166 -27.69 14.78 -2.42
CA ARG A 166 -27.88 14.31 -1.03
C ARG A 166 -26.65 14.63 -0.20
N GLY A 167 -26.81 15.30 0.94
CA GLY A 167 -25.70 15.57 1.88
C GLY A 167 -24.52 16.32 1.24
N ALA A 168 -24.80 17.29 0.37
CA ALA A 168 -23.81 18.05 -0.42
C ALA A 168 -22.99 17.20 -1.42
N LYS A 169 -23.50 16.03 -1.82
CA LYS A 169 -22.92 15.18 -2.88
C LYS A 169 -23.92 14.95 -4.00
N VAL A 170 -23.41 14.88 -5.22
CA VAL A 170 -24.16 14.46 -6.40
C VAL A 170 -24.08 12.93 -6.51
N GLU A 171 -25.22 12.26 -6.52
CA GLU A 171 -25.33 10.81 -6.70
C GLU A 171 -26.04 10.52 -8.03
N LEU A 172 -25.48 9.61 -8.83
CA LEU A 172 -26.02 9.23 -10.14
C LEU A 172 -27.27 8.36 -9.98
N VAL A 173 -28.30 8.59 -10.81
CA VAL A 173 -29.48 7.72 -10.89
C VAL A 173 -29.36 6.83 -12.11
N ASP A 174 -29.60 5.53 -11.94
CA ASP A 174 -29.55 4.57 -13.04
C ASP A 174 -30.84 4.63 -13.87
N ASP A 175 -30.72 4.91 -15.18
CA ASP A 175 -31.84 5.10 -16.10
C ASP A 175 -32.78 3.88 -16.20
N PHE A 176 -32.27 2.67 -15.97
CA PHE A 176 -33.05 1.44 -16.11
C PHE A 176 -33.83 1.11 -14.84
N THR A 177 -33.24 1.38 -13.68
CA THR A 177 -33.78 0.94 -12.39
C THR A 177 -34.34 2.08 -11.55
N GLY A 178 -34.04 3.33 -11.88
CA GLY A 178 -34.36 4.52 -11.08
C GLY A 178 -33.70 4.52 -9.71
N ARG A 179 -32.70 3.65 -9.49
CA ARG A 179 -31.98 3.52 -8.22
C ARG A 179 -30.74 4.41 -8.23
N VAL A 180 -30.38 4.88 -7.05
CA VAL A 180 -29.13 5.59 -6.84
C VAL A 180 -27.96 4.61 -7.03
N ALA A 181 -27.09 4.91 -7.99
CA ALA A 181 -25.86 4.20 -8.23
C ALA A 181 -24.81 4.65 -7.20
N ASP A 182 -24.80 4.01 -6.04
CA ASP A 182 -23.87 4.33 -4.96
C ASP A 182 -22.42 4.14 -5.44
N ARG A 183 -21.56 5.12 -5.13
CA ARG A 183 -20.13 5.19 -5.50
C ARG A 183 -19.82 5.24 -7.00
N ARG A 184 -20.80 5.44 -7.88
CA ARG A 184 -20.57 5.73 -9.30
C ARG A 184 -20.42 7.24 -9.51
N ARG A 185 -19.49 7.64 -10.37
CA ARG A 185 -19.29 9.02 -10.81
C ARG A 185 -19.32 9.11 -12.32
N TRP A 186 -19.67 10.29 -12.82
CA TRP A 186 -19.47 10.61 -14.23
C TRP A 186 -17.97 10.82 -14.54
N PRO A 187 -17.44 10.22 -15.63
CA PRO A 187 -16.04 10.36 -16.01
C PRO A 187 -15.72 11.75 -16.58
N ASP A 188 -14.45 11.98 -16.90
CA ASP A 188 -13.95 13.08 -17.73
C ASP A 188 -14.33 14.50 -17.27
N GLY A 189 -14.47 14.70 -15.96
CA GLY A 189 -14.77 16.02 -15.38
C GLY A 189 -16.24 16.44 -15.44
N LEU A 190 -17.14 15.60 -15.96
CA LEU A 190 -18.58 15.89 -16.02
C LEU A 190 -19.21 15.94 -14.61
N GLN A 191 -18.76 15.10 -13.69
CA GLN A 191 -19.19 15.17 -12.28
C GLN A 191 -18.88 16.55 -11.67
N ALA A 192 -17.68 17.08 -11.91
CA ALA A 192 -17.26 18.39 -11.42
C ALA A 192 -18.10 19.53 -12.05
N ALA A 193 -18.52 19.38 -13.31
CA ALA A 193 -19.43 20.30 -13.96
C ALA A 193 -20.84 20.30 -13.32
N ILE A 194 -21.38 19.13 -12.94
CA ILE A 194 -22.66 19.03 -12.20
C ILE A 194 -22.53 19.63 -10.79
N GLU A 195 -21.42 19.34 -10.11
CA GLU A 195 -21.12 19.95 -8.80
C GLU A 195 -21.07 21.49 -8.92
N CYS A 196 -20.51 22.05 -10.01
CA CYS A 196 -20.55 23.48 -10.29
C CYS A 196 -21.95 24.03 -10.61
N LYS A 197 -22.77 23.27 -11.35
CA LYS A 197 -24.16 23.59 -11.66
C LYS A 197 -24.99 23.76 -10.38
N GLU A 198 -24.89 22.78 -9.47
CA GLU A 198 -25.58 22.77 -8.18
C GLU A 198 -24.90 23.63 -7.10
N SER A 199 -23.82 24.34 -7.44
CA SER A 199 -23.05 25.21 -6.52
C SER A 199 -22.44 24.48 -5.31
N LEU A 200 -22.03 23.22 -5.50
CA LEU A 200 -21.37 22.38 -4.51
C LEU A 200 -19.84 22.57 -4.52
N GLU A 201 -19.17 22.04 -3.50
CA GLU A 201 -17.71 21.92 -3.50
C GLU A 201 -17.29 20.85 -4.50
N ILE A 202 -16.35 21.23 -5.39
CA ILE A 202 -15.81 20.32 -6.39
C ILE A 202 -14.93 19.32 -5.68
N GLN A 203 -15.27 18.04 -5.78
CA GLN A 203 -14.49 17.00 -5.17
C GLN A 203 -13.28 16.72 -6.06
N ARG A 204 -12.07 17.02 -5.54
CA ARG A 204 -10.83 16.79 -6.27
C ARG A 204 -10.67 15.30 -6.57
N GLU A 205 -10.57 14.97 -7.86
CA GLU A 205 -10.31 13.61 -8.29
C GLU A 205 -8.84 13.25 -8.01
N GLY A 206 -8.63 12.15 -7.31
CA GLY A 206 -7.32 11.50 -7.29
C GLY A 206 -7.22 10.67 -8.57
N ARG A 207 -6.33 11.06 -9.48
CA ARG A 207 -6.06 10.27 -10.69
C ARG A 207 -4.88 9.36 -10.43
N ILE A 208 -4.99 8.10 -10.82
CA ILE A 208 -3.85 7.19 -10.89
C ILE A 208 -2.94 7.66 -12.03
N LEU A 209 -1.74 8.12 -11.68
CA LEU A 209 -0.73 8.58 -12.63
C LEU A 209 0.15 7.43 -13.14
N GLY A 210 0.31 6.39 -12.32
CA GLY A 210 1.08 5.19 -12.67
C GLY A 210 0.84 4.05 -11.69
N SER A 211 1.05 2.84 -12.16
CA SER A 211 0.96 1.62 -11.35
C SER A 211 1.99 0.59 -11.84
N ILE A 212 2.66 -0.08 -10.90
CA ILE A 212 3.58 -1.20 -11.18
C ILE A 212 3.50 -2.22 -10.05
N THR A 213 3.56 -3.51 -10.35
CA THR A 213 3.67 -4.56 -9.32
C THR A 213 5.13 -4.74 -8.91
N VAL A 214 5.38 -5.17 -7.67
CA VAL A 214 6.73 -5.49 -7.19
C VAL A 214 7.38 -6.56 -8.09
N GLN A 215 6.59 -7.55 -8.52
CA GLN A 215 7.03 -8.56 -9.48
C GLN A 215 7.56 -7.95 -10.78
N HIS A 216 6.80 -7.03 -11.41
CA HIS A 216 7.22 -6.42 -12.67
C HIS A 216 8.42 -5.48 -12.47
N PHE A 217 8.43 -4.73 -11.36
CA PHE A 217 9.55 -3.86 -10.99
C PHE A 217 10.87 -4.63 -10.93
N LEU A 218 10.90 -5.77 -10.22
CA LEU A 218 12.13 -6.55 -10.02
C LEU A 218 12.63 -7.24 -11.29
N ARG A 219 11.74 -7.50 -12.26
CA ARG A 219 12.14 -8.01 -13.59
C ARG A 219 12.93 -7.01 -14.42
N ASN A 220 12.93 -5.72 -14.06
CA ASN A 220 13.78 -4.72 -14.73
C ASN A 220 15.28 -4.89 -14.39
N TYR A 221 15.63 -5.67 -13.37
CA TYR A 221 17.01 -5.95 -13.03
C TYR A 221 17.58 -7.08 -13.91
N PRO A 222 18.68 -6.84 -14.64
CA PRO A 222 19.31 -7.87 -15.47
C PRO A 222 19.76 -9.12 -14.70
N ARG A 223 20.11 -8.93 -13.42
CA ARG A 223 20.50 -10.01 -12.51
C ARG A 223 19.76 -9.85 -11.19
N LEU A 224 19.09 -10.92 -10.78
CA LEU A 224 18.30 -10.98 -9.56
C LEU A 224 18.78 -12.18 -8.74
N CYS A 225 18.98 -12.01 -7.44
CA CYS A 225 19.09 -13.10 -6.49
C CYS A 225 18.35 -12.75 -5.20
N GLY A 226 18.18 -13.73 -4.33
CA GLY A 226 17.61 -13.49 -3.02
C GLY A 226 17.99 -14.55 -2.00
N MET A 227 17.68 -14.26 -0.75
CA MET A 227 17.87 -15.16 0.38
C MET A 227 16.57 -15.22 1.20
N THR A 228 16.25 -16.39 1.73
CA THR A 228 15.12 -16.62 2.64
C THR A 228 15.30 -17.98 3.32
N ALA A 229 14.66 -18.16 4.46
CA ALA A 229 14.61 -19.43 5.17
C ALA A 229 13.65 -20.45 4.52
N THR A 230 12.66 -19.99 3.75
CA THR A 230 11.46 -20.79 3.39
C THR A 230 11.16 -20.82 1.89
N ALA A 231 12.16 -20.73 1.02
CA ALA A 231 11.97 -20.77 -0.44
C ALA A 231 11.57 -22.14 -1.02
N GLN A 232 11.84 -23.27 -0.33
CA GLN A 232 11.66 -24.62 -0.93
C GLN A 232 10.23 -24.90 -1.42
N PRO A 233 9.16 -24.57 -0.66
CA PRO A 233 7.78 -24.75 -1.14
C PRO A 233 7.43 -23.85 -2.33
N ALA A 234 8.09 -22.69 -2.45
CA ALA A 234 7.87 -21.70 -3.51
C ALA A 234 8.85 -21.85 -4.70
N ALA A 235 9.63 -22.94 -4.75
CA ALA A 235 10.69 -23.10 -5.74
C ALA A 235 10.18 -23.13 -7.19
N GLU A 236 9.06 -23.78 -7.44
CA GLU A 236 8.44 -23.82 -8.77
C GLU A 236 7.97 -22.43 -9.21
N GLU A 237 7.33 -21.69 -8.30
CA GLU A 237 6.83 -20.33 -8.56
C GLU A 237 7.98 -19.33 -8.82
N LEU A 238 9.05 -19.40 -8.02
CA LEU A 238 10.25 -18.58 -8.22
C LEU A 238 10.93 -18.86 -9.56
N LYS A 239 10.94 -20.13 -9.99
CA LYS A 239 11.50 -20.54 -11.28
C LYS A 239 10.63 -20.07 -12.45
N GLU A 240 9.32 -20.23 -12.35
CA GLU A 240 8.38 -19.85 -13.40
C GLU A 240 8.37 -18.33 -13.64
N PHE A 241 8.27 -17.53 -12.56
CA PHE A 241 8.07 -16.09 -12.70
C PHE A 241 9.36 -15.27 -12.78
N TYR A 242 10.45 -15.75 -12.18
CA TYR A 242 11.72 -15.01 -12.09
C TYR A 242 12.93 -15.76 -12.66
N GLY A 243 12.78 -17.03 -13.06
CA GLY A 243 13.90 -17.84 -13.52
C GLY A 243 14.93 -18.12 -12.42
N LEU A 244 14.52 -18.11 -11.15
CA LEU A 244 15.39 -18.34 -10.01
C LEU A 244 15.36 -19.81 -9.57
N ASP A 245 16.53 -20.43 -9.47
CA ASP A 245 16.67 -21.76 -8.87
C ASP A 245 16.88 -21.64 -7.36
N VAL A 246 16.18 -22.47 -6.58
CA VAL A 246 16.30 -22.52 -5.12
C VAL A 246 17.33 -23.57 -4.74
N VAL A 247 18.32 -23.18 -3.93
CA VAL A 247 19.35 -24.07 -3.39
C VAL A 247 19.29 -24.03 -1.87
N VAL A 248 19.09 -25.20 -1.25
CA VAL A 248 19.10 -25.34 0.21
C VAL A 248 20.55 -25.36 0.69
N ILE A 249 20.95 -24.32 1.41
CA ILE A 249 22.27 -24.24 2.05
C ILE A 249 22.19 -24.99 3.40
N PRO A 250 23.09 -25.96 3.67
CA PRO A 250 23.12 -26.65 4.96
C PRO A 250 23.36 -25.68 6.12
N THR A 251 22.74 -25.96 7.26
CA THR A 251 22.95 -25.16 8.48
C THR A 251 24.36 -25.35 9.02
N HIS A 252 24.93 -24.30 9.64
CA HIS A 252 26.25 -24.38 10.28
C HIS A 252 26.29 -25.45 11.40
N THR A 253 25.18 -25.62 12.12
CA THR A 253 25.01 -26.64 13.17
C THR A 253 23.78 -27.50 12.91
N PRO A 254 23.78 -28.79 13.28
CA PRO A 254 22.60 -29.64 13.20
C PRO A 254 21.42 -29.05 13.99
N CYS A 255 20.23 -29.06 13.39
CA CYS A 255 19.02 -28.59 14.05
C CYS A 255 18.55 -29.62 15.08
N LEU A 256 18.50 -29.23 16.37
CA LEU A 256 17.97 -30.04 17.47
C LEU A 256 16.57 -29.60 17.91
N ARG A 257 15.94 -28.70 17.14
CA ARG A 257 14.59 -28.19 17.42
C ARG A 257 13.58 -29.33 17.31
N ARG A 258 12.65 -29.40 18.27
CA ARG A 258 11.50 -30.30 18.24
C ARG A 258 10.29 -29.48 17.82
N ASP A 259 9.67 -29.90 16.72
CA ASP A 259 8.42 -29.31 16.24
C ASP A 259 7.29 -30.25 16.68
N ASP A 260 6.47 -29.80 17.63
CA ASP A 260 5.32 -30.54 18.15
C ASP A 260 4.12 -30.47 17.17
N GLU A 261 3.19 -31.43 17.24
CA GLU A 261 2.00 -31.46 16.39
C GLU A 261 1.00 -30.33 16.69
N ASP A 262 0.22 -29.94 15.68
CA ASP A 262 -0.81 -28.92 15.81
C ASP A 262 -1.94 -29.36 16.77
N VAL A 263 -2.30 -28.49 17.72
CA VAL A 263 -3.44 -28.70 18.62
C VAL A 263 -4.65 -27.93 18.10
N ILE A 264 -5.74 -28.65 17.79
CA ILE A 264 -6.95 -28.08 17.18
C ILE A 264 -8.06 -27.98 18.23
N PHE A 265 -8.70 -26.81 18.29
CA PHE A 265 -9.83 -26.55 19.19
C PHE A 265 -11.09 -26.21 18.41
N ALA A 266 -12.25 -26.63 18.92
CA ALA A 266 -13.55 -26.34 18.30
C ALA A 266 -13.92 -24.85 18.38
N ASN A 267 -13.61 -24.19 19.51
CA ASN A 267 -14.00 -22.81 19.78
C ASN A 267 -12.79 -21.92 20.06
N ARG A 268 -12.85 -20.66 19.61
CA ARG A 268 -11.80 -19.66 19.85
C ARG A 268 -11.58 -19.37 21.34
N ALA A 269 -12.66 -19.33 22.13
CA ALA A 269 -12.56 -19.13 23.58
C ALA A 269 -11.82 -20.29 24.27
N THR A 270 -12.10 -21.54 23.88
CA THR A 270 -11.40 -22.72 24.40
C THR A 270 -9.92 -22.72 23.98
N LYS A 271 -9.63 -22.35 22.72
CA LYS A 271 -8.26 -22.15 22.23
C LYS A 271 -7.50 -21.16 23.11
N GLN A 272 -8.07 -19.98 23.34
CA GLN A 272 -7.43 -18.91 24.11
C GLN A 272 -7.21 -19.32 25.57
N GLN A 273 -8.18 -19.98 26.21
CA GLN A 273 -8.03 -20.47 27.58
C GLN A 273 -6.94 -21.54 27.69
N ALA A 274 -6.89 -22.46 26.74
CA ALA A 274 -5.85 -23.49 26.69
C ALA A 274 -4.46 -22.88 26.49
N LEU A 275 -4.35 -21.88 25.61
CA LEU A 275 -3.12 -21.12 25.36
C LEU A 275 -2.60 -20.45 26.63
N VAL A 276 -3.45 -19.69 27.33
CA VAL A 276 -3.10 -19.00 28.58
C VAL A 276 -2.66 -20.00 29.65
N THR A 277 -3.34 -21.15 29.75
CA THR A 277 -3.01 -22.21 30.71
C THR A 277 -1.64 -22.82 30.41
N GLU A 278 -1.34 -23.08 29.15
CA GLU A 278 -0.06 -23.64 28.71
C GLU A 278 1.09 -22.66 28.89
N ILE A 279 0.89 -21.39 28.51
CA ILE A 279 1.87 -20.32 28.71
C ILE A 279 2.19 -20.17 30.20
N ALA A 280 1.19 -20.14 31.07
CA ALA A 280 1.41 -20.07 32.52
C ALA A 280 2.19 -21.29 33.05
N ARG A 281 1.87 -22.50 32.56
CA ARG A 281 2.56 -23.74 32.94
C ARG A 281 4.03 -23.74 32.51
N VAL A 282 4.33 -23.31 31.28
CA VAL A 282 5.68 -23.25 30.75
C VAL A 282 6.49 -22.12 31.40
N GLN A 283 5.86 -20.97 31.65
CA GLN A 283 6.51 -19.83 32.30
C GLN A 283 6.98 -20.16 33.72
N GLN A 284 6.23 -20.99 34.47
CA GLN A 284 6.65 -21.49 35.79
C GLN A 284 7.98 -22.27 35.76
N THR A 285 8.34 -22.87 34.62
CA THR A 285 9.63 -23.56 34.45
C THR A 285 10.78 -22.58 34.20
N GLY A 286 10.50 -21.32 33.92
CA GLY A 286 11.46 -20.26 33.55
C GLY A 286 11.87 -20.30 32.08
N ARG A 287 11.20 -21.09 31.23
CA ARG A 287 11.52 -21.16 29.79
C ARG A 287 10.94 -19.93 29.07
N PRO A 288 11.72 -19.24 28.21
CA PRO A 288 11.18 -18.13 27.41
C PRO A 288 10.16 -18.62 26.38
N ILE A 289 9.17 -17.80 26.07
CA ILE A 289 8.04 -18.14 25.21
C ILE A 289 7.83 -17.04 24.16
N LEU A 290 7.74 -17.43 22.89
CA LEU A 290 7.32 -16.57 21.79
C LEU A 290 5.95 -17.03 21.26
N VAL A 291 4.97 -16.13 21.28
CA VAL A 291 3.61 -16.41 20.80
C VAL A 291 3.35 -15.59 19.54
N GLY A 292 3.05 -16.27 18.43
CA GLY A 292 2.66 -15.64 17.16
C GLY A 292 1.16 -15.42 17.07
N THR A 293 0.72 -14.21 16.74
CA THR A 293 -0.70 -13.88 16.52
C THR A 293 -0.92 -13.27 15.13
N ALA A 294 -2.14 -13.41 14.61
CA ALA A 294 -2.45 -12.93 13.26
C ALA A 294 -2.76 -11.43 13.20
N SER A 295 -3.13 -10.81 14.33
CA SER A 295 -3.55 -9.40 14.36
C SER A 295 -3.21 -8.71 15.69
N VAL A 296 -3.12 -7.39 15.65
CA VAL A 296 -2.88 -6.56 16.84
C VAL A 296 -3.99 -6.74 17.88
N VAL A 297 -5.25 -6.84 17.44
CA VAL A 297 -6.40 -7.07 18.33
C VAL A 297 -6.28 -8.40 19.07
N GLU A 298 -5.84 -9.46 18.38
CA GLU A 298 -5.61 -10.76 19.02
C GLU A 298 -4.43 -10.72 19.99
N SER A 299 -3.35 -9.99 19.66
CA SER A 299 -2.23 -9.74 20.58
C SER A 299 -2.69 -9.06 21.86
N GLU A 300 -3.50 -7.99 21.76
CA GLU A 300 -4.00 -7.23 22.92
C GLU A 300 -4.96 -8.08 23.78
N GLN A 301 -5.85 -8.85 23.16
CA GLN A 301 -6.75 -9.75 23.87
C GLN A 301 -6.00 -10.85 24.61
N LEU A 302 -4.95 -11.41 24.00
CA LEU A 302 -4.13 -12.41 24.65
C LEU A 302 -3.30 -11.82 25.80
N ALA A 303 -2.72 -10.63 25.60
CA ALA A 303 -1.97 -9.95 26.63
C ALA A 303 -2.83 -9.63 27.87
N ALA A 304 -4.06 -9.17 27.67
CA ALA A 304 -5.00 -8.94 28.76
C ALA A 304 -5.31 -10.24 29.53
N ALA A 305 -5.58 -11.33 28.81
CA ALA A 305 -5.86 -12.63 29.43
C ALA A 305 -4.64 -13.20 30.20
N LEU A 306 -3.42 -12.94 29.72
CA LEU A 306 -2.18 -13.32 30.43
C LEU A 306 -1.94 -12.47 31.67
N GLN A 307 -2.25 -11.18 31.60
CA GLN A 307 -2.16 -10.27 32.74
C GLN A 307 -3.13 -10.67 33.86
N ASP A 308 -4.36 -11.07 33.50
CA ASP A 308 -5.35 -11.61 34.45
C ASP A 308 -4.87 -12.93 35.10
N ALA A 309 -4.06 -13.72 34.37
CA ALA A 309 -3.44 -14.94 34.88
C ALA A 309 -2.13 -14.69 35.68
N GLY A 310 -1.70 -13.43 35.84
CA GLY A 310 -0.49 -13.06 36.56
C GLY A 310 0.81 -13.25 35.78
N VAL A 311 0.75 -13.35 34.45
CA VAL A 311 1.92 -13.50 33.57
C VAL A 311 2.24 -12.17 32.90
N GLU A 312 3.41 -11.61 33.20
CA GLU A 312 3.91 -10.42 32.48
C GLU A 312 4.33 -10.80 31.05
N CYS A 313 3.84 -10.05 30.07
CA CYS A 313 4.20 -10.24 28.67
C CYS A 313 4.55 -8.93 27.98
N ARG A 314 5.33 -9.01 26.89
CA ARG A 314 5.65 -7.87 26.02
C ARG A 314 5.00 -8.08 24.65
N ILE A 315 4.44 -7.01 24.08
CA ILE A 315 3.76 -7.05 22.78
C ILE A 315 4.63 -6.37 21.73
N LEU A 316 4.76 -7.02 20.57
CA LEU A 316 5.35 -6.48 19.35
C LEU A 316 4.24 -6.29 18.32
N ASN A 317 3.98 -5.05 17.91
CA ASN A 317 2.82 -4.69 17.10
C ASN A 317 3.16 -4.09 15.73
N ALA A 318 4.41 -4.16 15.27
CA ALA A 318 4.89 -3.62 14.01
C ALA A 318 4.60 -2.11 13.83
N LYS A 319 4.61 -1.34 14.93
CA LYS A 319 4.41 0.12 14.91
C LYS A 319 5.72 0.88 15.06
N HIS A 320 6.72 0.31 15.74
CA HIS A 320 8.00 0.99 16.03
C HIS A 320 9.17 0.00 15.93
N ASP A 321 9.73 -0.16 14.74
CA ASP A 321 10.75 -1.18 14.45
C ASP A 321 11.99 -1.12 15.38
N GLU A 322 12.46 0.09 15.74
CA GLU A 322 13.67 0.25 16.59
C GLU A 322 13.43 -0.19 18.04
N ALA A 323 12.29 0.19 18.62
CA ALA A 323 11.90 -0.24 19.97
C ALA A 323 11.57 -1.74 19.99
N GLU A 324 11.02 -2.28 18.91
CA GLU A 324 10.71 -3.70 18.76
C GLU A 324 11.98 -4.55 18.71
N ALA A 325 13.04 -4.09 18.02
CA ALA A 325 14.31 -4.81 17.97
C ALA A 325 14.92 -4.99 19.37
N GLU A 326 14.82 -3.99 20.25
CA GLU A 326 15.27 -4.12 21.64
C GLU A 326 14.45 -5.15 22.43
N VAL A 327 13.14 -5.19 22.22
CA VAL A 327 12.25 -6.14 22.89
C VAL A 327 12.52 -7.57 22.40
N VAL A 328 12.74 -7.78 21.10
CA VAL A 328 13.05 -9.09 20.51
C VAL A 328 14.41 -9.61 20.98
N ALA A 329 15.41 -8.74 21.10
CA ALA A 329 16.73 -9.11 21.61
C ALA A 329 16.66 -9.64 23.05
N GLU A 330 15.69 -9.19 23.84
CA GLU A 330 15.41 -9.65 25.21
C GLU A 330 14.38 -10.80 25.29
N ALA A 331 13.76 -11.20 24.17
CA ALA A 331 12.73 -12.25 24.15
C ALA A 331 13.27 -13.62 24.56
N GLY A 332 14.59 -13.84 24.45
CA GLY A 332 15.25 -15.07 24.87
C GLY A 332 15.70 -15.11 26.33
N SER A 333 15.40 -14.07 27.13
CA SER A 333 15.75 -13.99 28.55
C SER A 333 14.92 -14.95 29.41
N LEU A 334 15.44 -15.37 30.56
CA LEU A 334 14.79 -16.37 31.40
C LEU A 334 13.39 -15.91 31.85
N GLY A 335 12.37 -16.74 31.59
CA GLY A 335 10.97 -16.44 31.92
C GLY A 335 10.29 -15.37 31.06
N ALA A 336 10.93 -14.87 30.00
CA ALA A 336 10.34 -13.85 29.13
C ALA A 336 9.18 -14.41 28.29
N VAL A 337 8.05 -13.70 28.26
CA VAL A 337 6.91 -14.01 27.39
C VAL A 337 6.72 -12.86 26.40
N THR A 338 6.89 -13.16 25.12
CA THR A 338 6.80 -12.18 24.03
C THR A 338 5.70 -12.57 23.06
N ILE A 339 4.77 -11.65 22.81
CA ILE A 339 3.69 -11.80 21.83
C ILE A 339 4.07 -11.00 20.60
N SER A 340 4.10 -11.66 19.44
CA SER A 340 4.46 -11.06 18.16
C SER A 340 3.31 -11.18 17.18
N THR A 341 2.97 -10.10 16.50
CA THR A 341 2.17 -10.20 15.27
C THR A 341 3.03 -10.76 14.13
N ASN A 342 2.41 -11.36 13.11
CA ASN A 342 3.10 -12.07 12.00
C ASN A 342 4.31 -11.37 11.35
N MET A 343 4.41 -10.03 11.41
CA MET A 343 5.52 -9.28 10.79
C MET A 343 6.43 -8.57 11.79
N ALA A 344 6.09 -8.58 13.08
CA ALA A 344 6.85 -7.82 14.09
C ALA A 344 8.14 -8.57 14.47
N GLY A 345 9.24 -7.82 14.67
CA GLY A 345 10.52 -8.38 15.09
C GLY A 345 11.32 -9.17 14.04
N ARG A 346 10.92 -9.12 12.76
CA ARG A 346 11.66 -9.78 11.67
C ARG A 346 13.06 -9.18 11.50
N GLY A 347 14.04 -10.02 11.16
CA GLY A 347 15.43 -9.59 10.96
C GLY A 347 16.25 -9.41 12.25
N THR A 348 15.63 -9.57 13.43
CA THR A 348 16.33 -9.57 14.72
C THR A 348 16.45 -10.98 15.28
N ASP A 349 17.67 -11.38 15.62
CA ASP A 349 17.96 -12.72 16.17
C ASP A 349 17.56 -12.82 17.66
N ILE A 350 16.89 -13.92 18.04
CA ILE A 350 16.51 -14.20 19.43
C ILE A 350 17.60 -15.03 20.09
N ARG A 351 18.48 -14.35 20.82
CA ARG A 351 19.56 -15.02 21.55
C ARG A 351 19.05 -15.62 22.85
N LEU A 352 19.31 -16.91 23.05
CA LEU A 352 18.97 -17.58 24.31
C LEU A 352 19.83 -17.02 25.45
N GLY A 353 19.16 -16.56 26.51
CA GLY A 353 19.78 -15.91 27.66
C GLY A 353 19.86 -14.37 27.58
N GLY A 354 19.01 -13.77 26.75
CA GLY A 354 18.90 -12.32 26.55
C GLY A 354 19.94 -11.75 25.61
N ARG A 355 19.98 -10.42 25.48
CA ARG A 355 20.87 -9.71 24.55
C ARG A 355 22.35 -10.07 24.72
N ASP A 356 22.77 -10.22 25.98
CA ASP A 356 24.16 -10.54 26.36
C ASP A 356 24.46 -12.05 26.40
N GLY A 357 23.43 -12.91 26.30
CA GLY A 357 23.60 -14.38 26.37
C GLY A 357 24.10 -14.91 27.72
N ARG A 358 24.05 -14.11 28.80
CA ARG A 358 24.57 -14.51 30.12
C ARG A 358 23.85 -15.72 30.70
N GLU A 359 22.55 -15.85 30.41
CA GLU A 359 21.70 -16.93 30.92
C GLU A 359 21.57 -18.11 29.94
N HIS A 360 22.40 -18.16 28.90
CA HIS A 360 22.29 -19.13 27.81
C HIS A 360 22.21 -20.58 28.31
N ALA A 361 23.14 -21.00 29.18
CA ALA A 361 23.18 -22.35 29.72
C ALA A 361 21.91 -22.70 30.53
N ALA A 362 21.37 -21.73 31.26
CA ALA A 362 20.17 -21.92 32.08
C ALA A 362 18.91 -22.08 31.22
N VAL A 363 18.84 -21.37 30.08
CA VAL A 363 17.73 -21.47 29.13
C VAL A 363 17.83 -22.76 28.30
N VAL A 364 19.03 -23.15 27.86
CA VAL A 364 19.26 -24.41 27.12
C VAL A 364 18.92 -25.63 27.98
N ALA A 365 19.29 -25.64 29.26
CA ALA A 365 18.94 -26.71 30.19
C ALA A 365 17.42 -26.89 30.37
N ARG A 366 16.63 -25.84 30.13
CA ARG A 366 15.16 -25.83 30.19
C ARG A 366 14.49 -26.12 28.85
N GLY A 367 15.26 -26.47 27.81
CA GLY A 367 14.73 -26.79 26.48
C GLY A 367 14.74 -25.64 25.48
N GLY A 368 15.48 -24.55 25.75
CA GLY A 368 15.61 -23.42 24.83
C GLY A 368 14.35 -22.55 24.75
N LEU A 369 14.18 -21.82 23.64
CA LEU A 369 12.97 -21.04 23.40
C LEU A 369 11.77 -21.95 23.17
N SER A 370 10.66 -21.68 23.86
CA SER A 370 9.36 -22.29 23.57
C SER A 370 8.68 -21.50 22.47
N ARG A 371 8.38 -22.17 21.35
CA ARG A 371 7.46 -21.67 20.33
C ARG A 371 6.20 -22.50 20.47
N GLU A 372 5.05 -21.87 20.67
CA GLU A 372 3.80 -22.63 20.62
C GLU A 372 3.55 -23.18 19.20
N PRO A 373 2.97 -24.39 19.09
CA PRO A 373 2.53 -24.92 17.81
C PRO A 373 1.46 -23.97 17.22
N PRO A 374 1.43 -23.77 15.89
CA PRO A 374 0.46 -22.90 15.26
C PRO A 374 -0.98 -23.43 15.47
N CYS A 375 -1.65 -22.94 16.51
CA CYS A 375 -3.02 -23.33 16.83
C CYS A 375 -4.01 -22.73 15.81
N ARG A 376 -4.39 -23.51 14.80
CA ARG A 376 -5.41 -23.14 13.82
C ARG A 376 -6.81 -23.39 14.40
N SER A 377 -7.67 -22.37 14.38
CA SER A 377 -9.10 -22.57 14.60
C SER A 377 -9.71 -23.15 13.35
N ALA A 378 -10.48 -24.24 13.47
CA ALA A 378 -11.29 -24.74 12.37
C ALA A 378 -12.36 -23.68 12.03
N THR A 379 -12.16 -22.92 10.97
CA THR A 379 -13.29 -22.24 10.31
C THR A 379 -14.17 -23.32 9.69
N PRO A 380 -15.49 -23.34 9.98
CA PRO A 380 -16.40 -24.14 9.17
C PRO A 380 -16.36 -23.54 7.77
N GLY A 381 -15.91 -24.34 6.79
CA GLY A 381 -16.11 -23.99 5.38
C GLY A 381 -17.61 -23.95 5.06
N PRO A 382 -18.00 -23.19 4.01
CA PRO A 382 -19.36 -23.22 3.49
C PRO A 382 -19.77 -24.62 2.98
#